data_AF-A0A8J2WY67-F1
#
_entry.id   AF-A0A8J2WY67-F1
#
_cell.length_a   1.000
_cell.length_b   1.000
_cell.length_c   1.000
_cell.angle_alpha   90.00
_cell.angle_beta   90.00
_cell.angle_gamma   90.00
#
_symmetry.space_group_name_H-M   'P 1'
#
loop_
_entity.id
_entity.type
_entity.pdbx_description
1 polymer ?
#
loop_
_entity_poly.entity_id
_entity_poly.type
_entity_poly.pdbx_seq_one_letter_code
_entity_poly.pdbx_strand_id
1 'polypeptide(L)'
;MNENVKIDYDTAEKVMDLDGSKVYVKTIGDKTRADGIMMIPGFSWAKSVGPKLPKLPDGSCPAWCPATHFGYQTQACSGGTCKINFEDGTSTTINAGDSYLVDKPHLPEIIGDETVIMHEFSQQVKKVLDSMKD
;
A
#
# COMPACT_ATOMS: atom_id res chain seq x y z
N MET A 1 -7.50 -26.48 15.36
CA MET A 1 -7.76 -25.27 16.15
C MET A 1 -7.14 -24.14 15.38
N ASN A 2 -7.91 -23.13 14.97
CA ASN A 2 -7.29 -21.94 14.39
C ASN A 2 -6.65 -21.19 15.55
N GLU A 3 -5.33 -21.13 15.58
CA GLU A 3 -4.60 -20.31 16.55
C GLU A 3 -5.11 -18.87 16.44
N ASN A 4 -5.28 -18.20 17.58
CA ASN A 4 -5.57 -16.77 17.59
C ASN A 4 -4.35 -16.04 17.01
N VAL A 5 -4.40 -15.65 15.74
CA VAL A 5 -3.30 -14.93 15.10
C VAL A 5 -3.43 -13.44 15.39
N LYS A 6 -2.51 -12.90 16.20
CA LYS A 6 -2.30 -11.46 16.33
C LYS A 6 -1.31 -11.00 15.26
N ILE A 7 -1.63 -9.90 14.57
CA ILE A 7 -0.72 -9.27 13.62
C ILE A 7 0.14 -8.28 14.40
N ASP A 8 1.44 -8.52 14.37
CA ASP A 8 2.45 -7.60 14.86
C ASP A 8 3.34 -7.23 13.67
N TYR A 9 3.31 -5.96 13.28
CA TYR A 9 4.04 -5.45 12.12
C TYR A 9 5.51 -5.16 12.44
N ASP A 10 5.90 -5.12 13.72
CA ASP A 10 7.31 -5.04 14.13
C ASP A 10 8.05 -6.36 13.82
N THR A 11 7.31 -7.44 13.63
CA THR A 11 7.80 -8.76 13.25
C THR A 11 7.36 -9.14 11.83
N ALA A 12 7.47 -8.19 10.90
CA ALA A 12 7.19 -8.40 9.49
C ALA A 12 8.10 -9.46 8.87
N GLU A 13 7.55 -10.26 7.95
CA GLU A 13 8.28 -11.31 7.22
C GLU A 13 9.15 -10.71 6.11
N LYS A 14 8.65 -9.65 5.47
CA LYS A 14 9.35 -8.87 4.45
C LYS A 14 9.10 -7.40 4.70
N VAL A 15 10.16 -6.59 4.55
CA VAL A 15 10.07 -5.13 4.54
C VAL A 15 10.53 -4.66 3.16
N MET A 16 9.68 -3.94 2.45
CA MET A 16 10.00 -3.34 1.16
C MET A 16 10.24 -1.85 1.35
N ASP A 17 11.43 -1.38 1.00
CA ASP A 17 11.77 0.04 0.98
C ASP A 17 11.41 0.65 -0.38
N LEU A 18 10.69 1.77 -0.33
CA LEU A 18 10.11 2.49 -1.44
C LEU A 18 10.58 3.96 -1.42
N ASP A 19 11.89 4.15 -1.24
CA ASP A 19 12.53 5.48 -1.13
C ASP A 19 12.10 6.18 0.18
N GLY A 20 12.33 5.50 1.30
CA GLY A 20 11.99 5.98 2.64
C GLY A 20 10.55 5.66 3.07
N SER A 21 9.61 5.52 2.14
CA SER A 21 8.33 4.84 2.41
C SER A 21 8.55 3.33 2.57
N LYS A 22 7.74 2.65 3.37
CA LYS A 22 7.94 1.22 3.69
C LYS A 22 6.65 0.43 3.66
N VAL A 23 6.75 -0.80 3.20
CA VAL A 23 5.68 -1.80 3.30
C VAL A 23 6.17 -2.98 4.13
N TYR A 24 5.46 -3.26 5.22
CA TYR A 24 5.69 -4.32 6.18
C TYR A 24 4.71 -5.44 5.90
N VAL A 25 5.23 -6.58 5.48
CA VAL A 25 4.44 -7.68 4.94
C VAL A 25 4.27 -8.76 5.99
N LYS A 26 3.04 -9.22 6.18
CA LYS A 26 2.74 -10.40 6.99
C LYS A 26 1.69 -11.29 6.35
N THR A 27 1.93 -12.59 6.34
CA THR A 27 0.96 -13.58 5.87
C THR A 27 0.16 -14.14 7.05
N ILE A 28 -1.16 -14.20 6.91
CA ILE A 28 -2.10 -14.75 7.89
C ILE A 28 -2.79 -15.96 7.26
N GLY A 29 -2.43 -17.14 7.74
CA GLY A 29 -2.90 -18.40 7.15
C GLY A 29 -2.42 -18.56 5.71
N ASP A 30 -3.24 -19.19 4.88
CA ASP A 30 -2.93 -19.54 3.50
C ASP A 30 -3.36 -18.49 2.47
N LYS A 31 -4.17 -17.49 2.87
CA LYS A 31 -4.90 -16.62 1.92
C LYS A 31 -4.89 -15.13 2.24
N THR A 32 -4.68 -14.73 3.49
CA THR A 32 -4.85 -13.32 3.87
C THR A 32 -3.48 -12.70 4.08
N ARG A 33 -3.20 -11.62 3.38
CA ARG A 33 -2.02 -10.79 3.64
C ARG A 33 -2.46 -9.56 4.42
N ALA A 34 -1.66 -9.20 5.41
CA ALA A 34 -1.77 -7.94 6.12
C ALA A 34 -0.50 -7.14 5.86
N ASP A 35 -0.67 -5.93 5.35
CA ASP A 35 0.42 -5.03 5.02
C ASP A 35 0.31 -3.77 5.88
N GLY A 36 1.38 -3.46 6.61
CA GLY A 36 1.57 -2.16 7.23
C GLY A 36 2.26 -1.26 6.22
N ILE A 37 1.69 -0.11 5.89
CA ILE A 37 2.24 0.79 4.88
C ILE A 37 2.53 2.13 5.54
N MET A 38 3.80 2.51 5.53
CA MET A 38 4.28 3.82 5.95
C MET A 38 4.61 4.64 4.70
N MET A 39 3.86 5.72 4.48
CA MET A 39 4.04 6.61 3.35
C MET A 39 4.52 7.97 3.83
N ILE A 40 5.64 8.44 3.29
CA ILE A 40 6.20 9.74 3.63
C ILE A 40 5.79 10.82 2.60
N PRO A 41 5.76 12.10 3.00
CA PRO A 41 5.61 13.23 2.07
C PRO A 41 6.60 13.15 0.90
N GLY A 42 6.13 13.52 -0.30
CA GLY A 42 6.95 13.49 -1.51
C GLY A 42 7.13 12.10 -2.13
N PHE A 43 6.45 11.06 -1.62
CA PHE A 43 6.42 9.74 -2.24
C PHE A 43 6.11 9.81 -3.75
N SER A 44 6.86 9.04 -4.54
CA SER A 44 6.68 8.98 -5.99
C SER A 44 6.55 7.54 -6.49
N TRP A 45 5.34 7.18 -6.92
CA TRP A 45 5.06 5.85 -7.49
C TRP A 45 5.99 5.50 -8.66
N ALA A 46 6.15 6.42 -9.60
CA ALA A 46 6.92 6.21 -10.81
C ALA A 46 8.41 5.94 -10.53
N LYS A 47 8.94 6.44 -9.42
CA LYS A 47 10.31 6.19 -8.98
C LYS A 47 10.44 4.93 -8.14
N SER A 48 9.53 4.74 -7.18
CA SER A 48 9.71 3.74 -6.13
C SER A 48 9.03 2.40 -6.40
N VAL A 49 7.82 2.39 -6.98
CA VAL A 49 6.99 1.17 -7.13
C VAL A 49 6.90 0.71 -8.57
N GLY A 50 6.56 1.60 -9.51
CA GLY A 50 6.37 1.26 -10.92
C GLY A 50 7.51 0.42 -11.53
N PRO A 51 8.79 0.76 -11.30
CA PRO A 51 9.93 -0.03 -11.80
C PRO A 51 10.08 -1.43 -11.18
N LYS A 52 9.51 -1.66 -10.00
CA LYS A 52 9.57 -2.94 -9.27
C LYS A 52 8.44 -3.91 -9.63
N LEU A 53 7.42 -3.43 -10.35
CA LEU A 53 6.32 -4.25 -10.83
C LEU A 53 6.65 -4.92 -12.17
N PRO A 54 5.97 -6.03 -12.52
CA PRO A 54 6.06 -6.61 -13.85
C PRO A 54 5.79 -5.58 -14.95
N LYS A 55 6.57 -5.63 -16.02
CA LYS A 55 6.38 -4.78 -17.19
C LYS A 55 5.05 -5.09 -17.87
N LEU A 56 4.44 -4.05 -18.43
CA LEU A 56 3.30 -4.18 -19.31
C LEU A 56 3.70 -4.88 -20.63
N PRO A 57 2.74 -5.37 -21.44
CA PRO A 57 3.05 -6.04 -22.70
C PRO A 57 3.88 -5.20 -23.68
N ASP A 58 3.77 -3.88 -23.60
CA ASP A 58 4.54 -2.92 -24.41
C ASP A 58 5.96 -2.64 -23.86
N GLY A 59 6.35 -3.30 -22.77
CA GLY A 59 7.65 -3.16 -22.11
C GLY A 59 7.74 -2.00 -21.12
N SER A 60 6.68 -1.19 -20.96
CA SER A 60 6.66 -0.06 -20.03
C SER A 60 6.39 -0.49 -18.57
N CYS A 61 6.68 0.40 -17.62
CA CYS A 61 6.30 0.20 -16.22
C CYS A 61 4.83 0.57 -16.01
N PRO A 62 4.10 -0.12 -15.12
CA PRO A 62 2.77 0.32 -14.70
C PRO A 62 2.83 1.75 -14.13
N ALA A 63 2.14 2.68 -14.80
CA ALA A 63 2.03 4.07 -14.36
C ALA A 63 1.08 4.23 -13.16
N TRP A 64 0.17 3.27 -12.96
CA TRP A 64 -0.86 3.26 -11.91
C TRP A 64 -0.82 1.96 -11.12
N CYS A 65 -1.34 1.98 -9.89
CA CYS A 65 -1.52 0.77 -9.11
C CYS A 65 -2.60 -0.13 -9.74
N PRO A 66 -2.30 -1.39 -10.11
CA PRO A 66 -3.27 -2.30 -10.71
C PRO A 66 -4.02 -3.16 -9.67
N ALA A 67 -3.85 -2.87 -8.37
CA ALA A 67 -4.45 -3.63 -7.27
C ALA A 67 -5.57 -2.84 -6.61
N THR A 68 -6.55 -3.56 -6.06
CA THR A 68 -7.57 -2.99 -5.16
C THR A 68 -7.05 -3.06 -3.74
N HIS A 69 -7.18 -1.97 -3.00
CA HIS A 69 -6.67 -1.84 -1.63
C HIS A 69 -7.83 -1.71 -0.65
N PHE A 70 -7.85 -2.54 0.38
CA PHE A 70 -8.85 -2.49 1.45
C PHE A 70 -8.11 -2.41 2.77
N GLY A 71 -8.44 -1.41 3.59
CA GLY A 71 -7.67 -1.18 4.79
C GLY A 71 -8.24 -0.11 5.69
N TYR A 72 -7.42 0.26 6.65
CA TYR A 72 -7.69 1.27 7.65
C TYR A 72 -6.46 2.16 7.81
N GLN A 73 -6.66 3.47 7.74
CA GLN A 73 -5.60 4.42 8.04
C GLN A 73 -5.58 4.68 9.55
N THR A 74 -4.54 4.18 10.21
CA THR A 74 -4.28 4.53 11.61
C THR A 74 -3.90 6.00 11.75
N GLN A 75 -4.04 6.54 12.96
CA GLN A 75 -3.48 7.86 13.26
C GLN A 75 -2.00 7.91 12.86
N ALA A 76 -1.70 8.74 11.87
CA ALA A 76 -0.41 9.41 11.79
C ALA A 76 -0.22 10.20 13.09
N CYS A 77 1.01 10.36 13.57
CA CYS A 77 1.31 11.06 14.83
C CYS A 77 0.65 12.46 14.94
N SER A 78 0.19 13.06 13.83
CA SER A 78 -0.47 14.36 13.83
C SER A 78 -1.61 14.58 12.80
N GLY A 79 -2.13 13.52 12.15
CA GLY A 79 -3.34 13.62 11.31
C GLY A 79 -3.14 13.72 9.78
N GLY A 80 -2.00 13.26 9.25
CA GLY A 80 -1.71 13.18 7.82
C GLY A 80 -2.85 12.65 6.93
N THR A 81 -2.98 13.23 5.74
CA THR A 81 -4.02 12.91 4.75
C THR A 81 -3.40 12.22 3.53
N CYS A 82 -3.95 11.07 3.14
CA CYS A 82 -3.59 10.41 1.90
C CYS A 82 -4.65 10.74 0.84
N LYS A 83 -4.26 11.50 -0.19
CA LYS A 83 -5.10 11.72 -1.36
C LYS A 83 -4.88 10.57 -2.35
N ILE A 84 -5.98 10.00 -2.82
CA ILE A 84 -5.99 8.98 -3.84
C ILE A 84 -6.44 9.63 -5.15
N ASN A 85 -5.56 9.59 -6.15
CA ASN A 85 -5.83 10.08 -7.49
C ASN A 85 -6.17 8.88 -8.40
N PHE A 86 -7.27 8.95 -9.13
CA PHE A 86 -7.68 7.93 -10.09
C PHE A 86 -7.33 8.34 -11.52
N GLU A 87 -7.22 7.36 -12.43
CA GLU A 87 -6.84 7.61 -13.83
C GLU A 87 -7.87 8.45 -14.59
N ASP A 88 -9.14 8.41 -14.19
CA ASP A 88 -10.21 9.22 -14.78
C ASP A 88 -10.17 10.70 -14.37
N GLY A 89 -9.20 11.08 -13.53
CA GLY A 89 -9.01 12.44 -13.02
C GLY A 89 -9.78 12.75 -11.74
N THR A 90 -10.58 11.81 -11.22
CA THR A 90 -11.24 11.97 -9.93
C THR A 90 -10.26 11.72 -8.77
N SER A 91 -10.62 12.18 -7.57
CA SER A 91 -9.83 11.93 -6.36
C SER A 91 -10.68 11.85 -5.11
N THR A 92 -10.19 11.12 -4.12
CA THR A 92 -10.74 11.10 -2.75
C THR A 92 -9.61 11.28 -1.73
N THR A 93 -9.95 11.60 -0.50
CA THR A 93 -9.01 11.61 0.62
C THR A 93 -9.33 10.48 1.59
N ILE A 94 -8.28 9.96 2.21
CA ILE A 94 -8.32 9.03 3.34
C ILE A 94 -7.60 9.74 4.49
N ASN A 95 -8.30 9.84 5.63
CA ASN A 95 -7.80 10.50 6.82
C ASN A 95 -7.58 9.47 7.93
N ALA A 96 -6.88 9.90 8.98
CA ALA A 96 -6.73 9.09 10.18
C ALA A 96 -8.10 8.68 10.75
N GLY A 97 -8.30 7.38 10.97
CA GLY A 97 -9.57 6.84 11.45
C GLY A 97 -10.50 6.32 10.34
N ASP A 98 -10.17 6.56 9.08
CA ASP A 98 -10.99 6.08 7.96
C ASP A 98 -10.67 4.61 7.64
N SER A 99 -11.72 3.82 7.46
CA SER A 99 -11.63 2.55 6.71
C SER A 99 -11.94 2.83 5.25
N TYR A 100 -11.26 2.15 4.34
CA TYR A 100 -11.38 2.44 2.91
C TYR A 100 -11.36 1.17 2.06
N LEU A 101 -12.01 1.29 0.90
CA LEU A 101 -11.85 0.41 -0.24
C LEU A 101 -11.50 1.30 -1.43
N VAL A 102 -10.26 1.22 -1.88
CA VAL A 102 -9.76 1.97 -3.03
C VAL A 102 -9.68 1.03 -4.22
N ASP A 103 -10.47 1.32 -5.25
CA ASP A 103 -10.42 0.58 -6.49
C ASP A 103 -9.25 1.00 -7.39
N LYS A 104 -8.94 0.18 -8.37
CA LYS A 104 -7.91 0.42 -9.38
C LYS A 104 -8.50 1.07 -10.65
N PRO A 105 -7.68 1.73 -11.47
CA PRO A 105 -6.29 2.14 -11.21
C PRO A 105 -6.21 3.42 -10.37
N HIS A 106 -5.22 3.52 -9.47
CA HIS A 106 -5.04 4.70 -8.61
C HIS A 106 -3.57 4.97 -8.23
N LEU A 107 -3.32 6.15 -7.66
CA LEU A 107 -2.04 6.55 -7.09
C LEU A 107 -2.22 7.28 -5.74
N PRO A 108 -1.42 6.96 -4.72
CA PRO A 108 -1.41 7.70 -3.47
C PRO A 108 -0.54 8.96 -3.57
N GLU A 109 -0.98 10.02 -2.92
CA GLU A 109 -0.30 11.29 -2.73
C GLU A 109 -0.44 11.70 -1.27
N ILE A 110 0.69 11.89 -0.58
CA ILE A 110 0.68 12.33 0.82
C ILE A 110 0.60 13.85 0.86
N ILE A 111 -0.49 14.36 1.41
CA ILE A 111 -0.75 15.80 1.53
C ILE A 111 -0.17 16.30 2.84
N GLY A 112 0.64 17.36 2.76
CA GLY A 112 1.33 17.94 3.91
C GLY A 112 2.71 17.34 4.13
N ASP A 113 3.22 17.47 5.34
CA ASP A 113 4.57 17.08 5.77
C ASP A 113 4.56 15.90 6.76
N GLU A 114 3.42 15.23 6.89
CA GLU A 114 3.24 14.14 7.84
C GLU A 114 3.24 12.77 7.18
N THR A 115 3.90 11.82 7.82
CA THR A 115 3.87 10.41 7.43
C THR A 115 2.50 9.79 7.71
N VAL A 116 1.95 9.05 6.74
CA VAL A 116 0.70 8.30 6.87
C VAL A 116 0.98 6.83 7.12
N ILE A 117 0.24 6.22 8.06
CA ILE A 117 0.31 4.78 8.36
C ILE A 117 -1.02 4.11 8.02
N MET A 118 -0.97 3.11 7.15
CA MET A 118 -2.12 2.33 6.72
C MET A 118 -1.93 0.86 7.05
N HIS A 119 -3.01 0.18 7.38
CA HIS A 119 -3.05 -1.26 7.57
C HIS A 119 -4.04 -1.83 6.56
N GLU A 120 -3.50 -2.56 5.59
CA GLU A 120 -4.28 -3.13 4.50
C GLU A 120 -4.39 -4.64 4.65
N PHE A 121 -5.55 -5.15 4.24
CA PHE A 121 -5.89 -6.55 4.26
C PHE A 121 -6.32 -6.96 2.88
N SER A 122 -5.71 -8.01 2.37
CA SER A 122 -6.08 -8.47 1.04
C SER A 122 -5.93 -9.97 0.88
N GLN A 123 -6.87 -10.53 0.14
CA GLN A 123 -6.79 -11.91 -0.36
C GLN A 123 -6.09 -12.01 -1.73
N GLN A 124 -5.71 -10.88 -2.37
CA GLN A 124 -5.19 -10.81 -3.74
C GLN A 124 -3.76 -10.22 -3.89
N VAL A 125 -3.35 -9.27 -3.05
CA VAL A 125 -2.02 -8.63 -2.96
C VAL A 125 -0.88 -9.65 -2.84
N LYS A 126 -1.10 -10.83 -2.24
CA LYS A 126 -0.11 -11.92 -2.27
C LYS A 126 0.39 -12.19 -3.70
N LYS A 127 -0.51 -12.26 -4.68
CA LYS A 127 -0.15 -12.52 -6.09
C LYS A 127 0.69 -11.40 -6.70
N VAL A 128 0.39 -10.13 -6.37
CA VAL A 128 1.12 -8.97 -6.89
C VAL A 128 2.53 -8.93 -6.30
N LEU A 129 2.66 -9.17 -4.99
CA LEU A 129 3.94 -9.08 -4.30
C LEU A 129 4.80 -10.34 -4.48
N ASP A 130 4.21 -11.52 -4.70
CA ASP A 130 4.93 -12.70 -5.20
C ASP A 130 5.52 -12.45 -6.61
N SER A 131 4.94 -11.52 -7.38
CA SER A 131 5.40 -11.18 -8.73
C SER A 131 6.48 -10.08 -8.77
N MET A 132 6.73 -9.41 -7.65
CA MET A 132 7.82 -8.44 -7.53
C MET A 132 9.17 -9.18 -7.42
N LYS A 133 10.13 -8.80 -8.26
CA LYS A 133 11.52 -9.27 -8.15
C LYS A 133 12.31 -8.31 -7.24
N ASP A 134 13.23 -8.86 -6.46
CA ASP A 134 14.07 -8.12 -5.51
C ASP A 134 15.00 -7.10 -6.22
#